data_AF-A0A954Q658-F1
#
_entry.id   AF-A0A954Q658-F1
#
_cell.length_a   1.000
_cell.length_b   1.000
_cell.length_c   1.000
_cell.angle_alpha   90.00
_cell.angle_beta   90.00
_cell.angle_gamma   90.00
#
_symmetry.space_group_name_H-M   'P 1'
#
loop_
_entity.id
_entity.type
_entity.pdbx_description
1 polymer ?
#
loop_
_entity_poly.entity_id
_entity_poly.type
_entity_poly.pdbx_seq_one_letter_code
_entity_poly.pdbx_strand_id
1 'polypeptide(L)' 'MSHELLDAGDDSIFDIHTNATGPQGKLPLTDEMLRTWSSGDLFGLTQSAGMGWKPEDLLGPQYL' A
#
# COMPACT_ATOMS: atom_id res chain seq x y z
N MET A 1 -24.04 -6.44 -29.14
CA MET A 1 -23.89 -6.39 -27.68
C MET A 1 -22.40 -6.48 -27.38
N SER A 2 -21.71 -5.34 -27.30
CA SER A 2 -20.31 -5.30 -26.87
C SER A 2 -20.28 -5.64 -25.39
N HIS A 3 -19.77 -6.81 -25.06
CA HIS A 3 -19.43 -7.14 -23.69
C HIS A 3 -18.20 -6.30 -23.34
N GLU A 4 -18.32 -5.36 -22.40
CA GLU A 4 -17.12 -4.72 -21.87
C GLU A 4 -16.27 -5.83 -21.23
N LEU A 5 -14.97 -5.80 -21.55
CA LEU A 5 -14.01 -6.81 -21.11
C LEU A 5 -13.55 -6.56 -19.66
N LEU A 6 -13.75 -5.33 -19.17
CA LEU A 6 -13.35 -4.87 -17.86
C LEU A 6 -14.56 -4.29 -17.15
N ASP A 7 -14.75 -4.61 -15.88
CA ASP A 7 -15.86 -4.12 -15.05
C ASP A 7 -15.66 -2.67 -14.58
N ALA A 8 -14.81 -1.90 -15.27
CA ALA A 8 -14.39 -0.54 -14.86
C ALA A 8 -15.53 0.50 -14.85
N GLY A 9 -16.70 0.16 -15.42
CA GLY A 9 -17.92 0.98 -15.34
C GLY A 9 -18.80 0.69 -14.12
N ASP A 10 -18.46 -0.32 -13.31
CA ASP A 10 -19.14 -0.64 -12.06
C ASP A 10 -18.35 -0.07 -10.87
N ASP A 11 -18.88 0.99 -10.25
CA ASP A 11 -18.21 1.65 -9.12
C ASP A 11 -18.04 0.73 -7.90
N SER A 12 -18.82 -0.36 -7.80
CA SER A 12 -18.73 -1.29 -6.66
C SER A 12 -17.38 -2.02 -6.59
N ILE A 13 -16.60 -2.05 -7.67
CA ILE A 13 -15.24 -2.64 -7.67
C ILE A 13 -14.27 -1.87 -6.77
N PHE A 14 -14.57 -0.61 -6.44
CA PHE A 14 -13.76 0.21 -5.54
C PHE A 14 -14.15 0.07 -4.06
N ASP A 15 -15.25 -0.63 -3.76
CA ASP A 15 -15.67 -0.92 -2.40
C ASP A 15 -14.79 -2.01 -1.78
N ILE A 16 -13.82 -1.57 -0.96
CA ILE A 16 -12.87 -2.48 -0.31
C ILE A 16 -13.54 -3.15 0.89
N HIS A 17 -13.74 -4.47 0.81
CA HIS A 17 -14.21 -5.29 1.92
C HIS A 17 -13.03 -5.93 2.69
N THR A 18 -12.85 -5.58 3.96
CA THR A 18 -11.81 -6.17 4.82
C THR A 18 -12.42 -6.99 5.96
N ASN A 19 -11.69 -8.01 6.42
CA ASN A 19 -12.08 -8.83 7.59
C ASN A 19 -11.67 -8.21 8.94
N ALA A 20 -10.77 -7.21 8.90
CA ALA A 20 -10.27 -6.52 10.09
C ALA A 20 -9.88 -5.08 9.74
N THR A 21 -9.74 -4.25 10.76
CA THR A 21 -9.18 -2.90 10.61
C THR A 21 -7.69 -3.00 10.25
N GLY A 22 -7.25 -2.22 9.26
CA GLY A 22 -5.84 -2.14 8.88
C GLY A 22 -5.00 -1.31 9.87
N PRO A 23 -3.65 -1.35 9.73
CA PRO A 23 -2.78 -0.46 10.49
C PRO A 23 -3.18 1.00 10.25
N GLN A 24 -3.27 1.75 11.34
CA GLN A 24 -3.61 3.18 11.30
C GLN A 24 -2.36 4.02 11.00
N GLY A 25 -2.56 5.20 10.41
CA GLY A 25 -1.48 6.14 10.10
C GLY A 25 -1.15 6.18 8.61
N LYS A 26 0.06 6.65 8.30
CA LYS A 26 0.55 6.81 6.91
C LYS A 26 2.03 6.43 6.86
N LEU A 27 2.41 5.70 5.82
CA LEU A 27 3.83 5.50 5.53
C LEU A 27 4.48 6.86 5.23
N PRO A 28 5.72 7.09 5.69
CA PRO A 28 6.46 8.35 5.49
C PRO A 28 7.05 8.40 4.07
N LEU A 29 6.22 8.18 3.04
CA LEU A 29 6.66 8.17 1.64
C LEU A 29 6.86 9.60 1.13
N THR A 30 7.94 9.81 0.38
CA THR A 30 8.19 11.05 -0.38
C THR A 30 7.96 10.82 -1.88
N ASP A 31 7.79 11.90 -2.63
CA ASP A 31 7.67 11.84 -4.10
C ASP A 31 8.90 11.19 -4.74
N GLU A 32 10.10 11.49 -4.22
CA GLU A 32 11.34 10.89 -4.71
C GLU A 32 11.36 9.36 -4.50
N MET A 33 10.95 8.88 -3.33
CA MET A 33 10.83 7.44 -3.07
C MET A 33 9.91 6.78 -4.09
N LEU A 34 8.74 7.37 -4.35
CA LEU A 34 7.76 6.82 -5.30
C LEU A 34 8.27 6.76 -6.74
N ARG A 35 9.16 7.68 -7.14
CA ARG A 35 9.74 7.72 -8.49
C ARG A 35 10.96 6.83 -8.68
N THR A 36 11.72 6.61 -7.60
CA THR A 36 13.10 6.09 -7.72
C THR A 36 13.33 4.77 -7.01
N TRP A 37 12.56 4.46 -5.96
CA TRP A 37 12.73 3.21 -5.21
C TRP A 37 12.16 2.04 -5.99
N SER A 38 12.70 0.86 -5.72
CA SER A 38 12.12 -0.36 -6.28
C SER A 38 10.76 -0.62 -5.63
N SER A 39 9.88 -1.32 -6.34
CA SER A 39 8.61 -1.76 -5.78
C SER A 39 8.81 -2.66 -4.55
N GLY A 40 9.90 -3.41 -4.49
CA GLY A 40 10.27 -4.26 -3.35
C GLY A 40 10.53 -3.45 -2.09
N ASP A 41 11.24 -2.33 -2.20
CA ASP A 41 11.53 -1.45 -1.05
C ASP A 41 10.23 -0.83 -0.50
N LEU A 42 9.36 -0.33 -1.38
CA LEU A 42 8.07 0.25 -1.00
C LEU A 42 7.12 -0.79 -0.40
N PHE A 43 7.11 -1.99 -0.97
CA PHE A 43 6.32 -3.11 -0.43
C PHE A 43 6.84 -3.56 0.93
N GLY A 44 8.17 -3.57 1.13
CA GLY A 44 8.79 -3.86 2.42
C GLY A 44 8.27 -2.94 3.53
N LEU A 45 8.18 -1.62 3.27
CA LEU A 45 7.58 -0.68 4.22
C LEU A 45 6.12 -1.02 4.55
N THR A 46 5.33 -1.35 3.53
CA THR A 46 3.91 -1.73 3.71
C THR A 46 3.77 -3.01 4.53
N GLN A 47 4.62 -4.01 4.27
CA GLN A 47 4.64 -5.26 5.01
C GLN A 47 4.98 -5.02 6.48
N SER A 48 6.01 -4.23 6.78
CA SER A 48 6.39 -3.90 8.16
C SER A 48 5.26 -3.21 8.93
N ALA A 49 4.56 -2.25 8.31
CA ALA A 49 3.36 -1.65 8.90
C ALA A 49 2.26 -2.70 9.15
N GLY A 50 2.03 -3.61 8.19
CA GLY A 50 1.09 -4.73 8.32
C GLY A 50 1.44 -5.71 9.44
N MET A 51 2.73 -5.85 9.78
CA MET A 51 3.19 -6.63 10.93
C MET A 51 3.05 -5.89 12.27
N GLY A 52 2.53 -4.67 12.27
CA GLY A 52 2.22 -3.89 13.48
C GLY A 52 3.29 -2.89 13.89
N TRP A 53 4.29 -2.64 13.05
CA TRP A 53 5.27 -1.58 13.32
C TRP A 53 4.63 -0.21 13.07
N LYS A 54 5.03 0.81 13.83
CA LYS A 54 4.52 2.17 13.67
C LYS A 54 4.98 2.74 12.32
N PRO A 55 4.06 3.14 11.42
CA PRO A 55 4.42 3.62 10.09
C PRO A 55 5.47 4.73 10.08
N GLU A 56 5.38 5.68 11.02
CA GLU A 56 6.29 6.83 11.15
C GLU A 56 7.75 6.45 11.48
N ASP A 57 7.98 5.26 12.04
CA ASP A 57 9.31 4.82 12.49
C ASP A 57 10.03 3.94 11.44
N LEU A 58 9.38 3.64 10.31
CA LEU A 58 9.87 2.64 9.34
C LEU A 58 11.08 3.07 8.52
N LEU A 59 11.43 4.36 8.52
CA LEU A 59 12.66 4.88 7.88
C LEU A 59 13.85 4.90 8.84
N GLY A 60 13.72 4.26 10.00
CA GLY A 60 14.84 4.03 10.90
C GLY A 60 15.95 3.16 10.28
N PRO A 61 17.07 3.00 10.98
CA PRO A 61 18.19 2.18 10.53
C PRO A 61 17.75 0.75 10.14
N GLN A 62 18.17 0.32 8.96
CA GLN A 62 17.90 -1.01 8.42
C GLN A 62 19.17 -1.86 8.57
N TYR A 63 19.01 -3.10 9.02
CA TYR A 63 20.12 -4.05 9.25
C TYR A 63 19.82 -5.35 8.50
N LEU A 64 20.88 -6.04 8.04
CA LEU A 64 20.84 -7.37 7.41
C LEU A 64 21.54 -8.39 8.29
#